data_AF-A0A844FRQ1-F1
#
_entry.id   AF-A0A844FRQ1-F1
#
_cell.length_a   1.000
_cell.length_b   1.000
_cell.length_c   1.000
_cell.angle_alpha   90.00
_cell.angle_beta   90.00
_cell.angle_gamma   90.00
#
_symmetry.space_group_name_H-M   'P 1'
#
loop_
_entity.id
_entity.type
_entity.pdbx_description
1 polymer ?
#
loop_
_entity_poly.entity_id
_entity_poly.type
_entity_poly.pdbx_seq_one_letter_code
_entity_poly.pdbx_strand_id
1 'polypeptide(L)'
;MELEYILLALAGGGLGSLIGGIQIFIITGFVGLVSIFAHNQFFSQPLLIPAIVFNGAVVATAYASKKYQINGFDISQPLVTTEDPLVFIFGALGGFIGYCLFHLASFFQFPFDPGAFSIVVVGTCTRCILGSKQLYNHRGLVFLEEGDKRYWIYLVLFALSISYLTGYLTLKTKDYALGFSLSAFSLVFSLHDAHFPTTHHITLIAGYTMIYTHDMLLTLLFGVLAETICDLFARVFNTDCGTHIDPPAVSILLCSFLLLILFKGLY
;
A
#
# COMPACT_ATOMS: atom_id res chain seq x y z
N MET A 1 4.25 -24.24 -0.13
CA MET A 1 3.08 -23.56 0.45
C MET A 1 2.12 -24.62 0.96
N GLU A 2 1.65 -24.49 2.19
CA GLU A 2 0.63 -25.38 2.74
C GLU A 2 -0.75 -25.05 2.16
N LEU A 3 -1.62 -26.06 2.04
CA LEU A 3 -2.97 -25.91 1.47
C LEU A 3 -3.81 -24.87 2.24
N GLU A 4 -3.66 -24.85 3.56
CA GLU A 4 -4.36 -23.90 4.45
C GLU A 4 -4.10 -22.46 4.02
N TYR A 5 -2.84 -22.06 3.82
CA TYR A 5 -2.51 -20.69 3.42
C TYR A 5 -3.01 -20.30 2.04
N ILE A 6 -3.09 -21.26 1.12
CA ILE A 6 -3.69 -21.02 -0.20
C ILE A 6 -5.19 -20.73 -0.06
N LEU A 7 -5.90 -21.51 0.75
CA LEU A 7 -7.32 -21.30 1.03
C LEU A 7 -7.57 -19.98 1.75
N LEU A 8 -6.72 -19.62 2.72
CA LEU A 8 -6.79 -18.33 3.41
C LEU A 8 -6.51 -17.15 2.46
N ALA A 9 -5.56 -17.29 1.52
CA ALA A 9 -5.27 -16.25 0.53
C ALA A 9 -6.44 -16.03 -0.44
N LEU A 10 -7.08 -17.11 -0.90
CA LEU A 10 -8.30 -17.05 -1.71
C LEU A 10 -9.44 -16.38 -0.93
N ALA A 11 -9.68 -16.82 0.30
CA ALA A 11 -10.74 -16.25 1.15
C ALA A 11 -10.49 -14.78 1.49
N GLY A 12 -9.24 -14.42 1.82
CA GLY A 12 -8.83 -13.05 2.12
C GLY A 12 -8.97 -12.12 0.92
N GLY A 13 -8.57 -12.58 -0.28
CA GLY A 13 -8.78 -11.82 -1.51
C GLY A 13 -10.27 -11.59 -1.81
N GLY A 14 -11.09 -12.63 -1.65
CA GLY A 14 -12.55 -12.53 -1.75
C GLY A 14 -13.13 -11.54 -0.75
N LEU A 15 -12.73 -11.63 0.52
CA LEU A 15 -13.14 -10.69 1.57
C LEU A 15 -12.77 -9.24 1.24
N GLY A 16 -11.56 -9.01 0.73
CA GLY A 16 -11.10 -7.70 0.27
C GLY A 16 -12.01 -7.10 -0.81
N SER A 17 -12.47 -7.91 -1.75
CA SER A 17 -13.43 -7.45 -2.78
C SER A 17 -14.76 -7.00 -2.18
N LEU A 18 -15.27 -7.71 -1.17
CA LEU A 18 -16.58 -7.43 -0.59
C LEU A 18 -16.59 -6.11 0.20
N ILE A 19 -15.52 -5.86 0.97
CA ILE A 19 -15.45 -4.75 1.92
C ILE A 19 -14.89 -3.48 1.26
N GLY A 20 -14.01 -3.62 0.27
CA GLY A 20 -13.30 -2.50 -0.36
C GLY A 20 -11.87 -2.36 0.17
N GLY A 21 -11.00 -1.76 -0.66
CA GLY A 21 -9.55 -1.71 -0.44
C GLY A 21 -9.14 -0.80 0.73
N ILE A 22 -9.79 0.37 0.87
CA ILE A 22 -9.48 1.30 1.98
C ILE A 22 -9.90 0.69 3.31
N GLN A 23 -11.11 0.15 3.38
CA GLN A 23 -11.70 -0.44 4.58
C GLN A 23 -10.91 -1.66 5.06
N ILE A 24 -10.54 -2.55 4.15
CA ILE A 24 -9.77 -3.74 4.53
C ILE A 24 -8.33 -3.39 4.93
N PHE A 25 -7.77 -2.32 4.38
CA PHE A 25 -6.47 -1.79 4.79
C PHE A 25 -6.52 -1.12 6.18
N ILE A 26 -7.60 -0.44 6.53
CA ILE A 26 -7.83 0.07 7.90
C ILE A 26 -7.87 -1.08 8.90
N ILE A 27 -8.56 -2.18 8.58
CA ILE A 27 -8.61 -3.39 9.41
C ILE A 27 -7.20 -3.98 9.57
N THR A 28 -6.40 -3.98 8.50
CA THR A 28 -5.00 -4.42 8.55
C THR A 28 -4.19 -3.57 9.54
N GLY A 29 -4.34 -2.25 9.50
CA GLY A 29 -3.70 -1.34 10.45
C GLY A 29 -4.11 -1.60 11.91
N PHE A 30 -5.41 -1.77 12.15
CA PHE A 30 -5.93 -2.08 13.48
C PHE A 30 -5.36 -3.39 14.04
N VAL A 31 -5.37 -4.46 13.23
CA VAL A 31 -4.84 -5.76 13.61
C VAL A 31 -3.32 -5.70 13.83
N GLY A 32 -2.60 -4.89 13.04
CA GLY A 32 -1.18 -4.59 13.26
C GLY A 32 -0.93 -3.98 14.64
N LEU A 33 -1.70 -2.96 15.03
CA LEU A 33 -1.60 -2.35 16.37
C LEU A 33 -1.86 -3.36 17.49
N VAL A 34 -2.95 -4.12 17.39
CA VAL A 34 -3.28 -5.15 18.39
C VAL A 34 -2.15 -6.16 18.52
N SER A 35 -1.57 -6.60 17.40
CA SER A 35 -0.48 -7.59 17.40
C SER A 35 0.78 -7.06 18.08
N ILE A 36 1.16 -5.80 17.78
CA ILE A 36 2.31 -5.14 18.39
C ILE A 36 2.13 -5.02 19.91
N PHE A 37 0.97 -4.53 20.37
CA PHE A 37 0.74 -4.32 21.80
C PHE A 37 0.44 -5.59 22.59
N ALA A 38 -0.13 -6.62 21.96
CA ALA A 38 -0.37 -7.90 22.60
C ALA A 38 0.88 -8.80 22.66
N HIS A 39 2.00 -8.37 22.07
CA HIS A 39 3.21 -9.19 21.88
C HIS A 39 2.90 -10.57 21.26
N ASN A 40 1.87 -10.64 20.43
CA ASN A 40 1.35 -11.89 19.89
C ASN A 40 1.69 -11.98 18.40
N GLN A 41 2.15 -13.15 17.97
CA GLN A 41 2.40 -13.44 16.56
C GLN A 41 1.12 -13.70 15.76
N PHE A 42 -0.05 -13.21 16.18
CA PHE A 42 -1.28 -13.36 15.39
C PHE A 42 -1.12 -12.79 13.96
N PHE A 43 -0.21 -11.82 13.78
CA PHE A 43 0.21 -11.26 12.49
C PHE A 43 1.10 -12.16 11.64
N SER A 44 1.65 -13.26 12.17
CA SER A 44 2.38 -14.24 11.35
C SER A 44 1.44 -15.10 10.50
N GLN A 45 0.13 -14.96 10.70
CA GLN A 45 -0.89 -15.59 9.87
C GLN A 45 -1.20 -14.67 8.67
N PRO A 46 -1.08 -15.16 7.42
CA PRO A 46 -1.18 -14.35 6.21
C PRO A 46 -2.60 -13.86 5.89
N LEU A 47 -3.52 -13.75 6.85
CA LEU A 47 -4.93 -13.53 6.53
C LEU A 47 -5.24 -12.10 6.08
N LEU A 48 -4.60 -11.12 6.70
CA LEU A 48 -4.90 -9.69 6.52
C LEU A 48 -3.68 -8.91 6.03
N ILE A 49 -2.65 -9.58 5.50
CA ILE A 49 -1.53 -8.85 4.89
C ILE A 49 -2.04 -8.11 3.64
N PRO A 50 -1.61 -6.86 3.39
CA PRO A 50 -2.05 -6.08 2.24
C PRO A 50 -1.85 -6.82 0.90
N ALA A 51 -0.76 -7.59 0.78
CA ALA A 51 -0.46 -8.41 -0.39
C ALA A 51 -1.57 -9.40 -0.77
N ILE A 52 -2.52 -9.70 0.11
CA ILE A 52 -3.65 -10.59 -0.15
C ILE A 52 -4.94 -9.78 -0.24
N VAL A 53 -5.35 -9.18 0.87
CA VAL A 53 -6.69 -8.59 0.99
C VAL A 53 -6.85 -7.34 0.12
N PHE A 54 -5.82 -6.49 0.07
CA PHE A 54 -5.85 -5.27 -0.74
C PHE A 54 -5.75 -5.61 -2.23
N ASN A 55 -4.90 -6.57 -2.60
CA ASN A 55 -4.83 -7.08 -3.97
C ASN A 55 -6.16 -7.67 -4.45
N GLY A 56 -6.89 -8.36 -3.58
CA GLY A 56 -8.24 -8.81 -3.89
C GLY A 56 -9.19 -7.66 -4.24
N ALA A 57 -9.18 -6.59 -3.46
CA ALA A 57 -9.96 -5.40 -3.78
C ALA A 57 -9.56 -4.76 -5.12
N VAL A 58 -8.26 -4.59 -5.37
CA VAL A 58 -7.74 -4.00 -6.62
C VAL A 58 -8.21 -4.76 -7.86
N VAL A 59 -8.04 -6.09 -7.86
CA VAL A 59 -8.41 -6.93 -9.02
C VAL A 59 -9.92 -6.95 -9.22
N ALA A 60 -10.68 -7.07 -8.12
CA ALA A 60 -12.14 -7.09 -8.17
C ALA A 60 -12.73 -5.76 -8.65
N THR A 61 -12.23 -4.62 -8.17
CA THR A 61 -12.68 -3.29 -8.60
C THR A 61 -12.38 -3.09 -10.09
N ALA A 62 -11.20 -3.50 -10.56
CA ALA A 62 -10.86 -3.42 -11.96
C ALA A 62 -11.82 -4.25 -12.84
N TYR A 63 -12.17 -5.47 -12.43
CA TYR A 63 -13.20 -6.27 -13.12
C TYR A 63 -14.58 -5.61 -13.05
N ALA A 64 -15.02 -5.19 -11.86
CA ALA A 64 -16.33 -4.59 -11.63
C ALA A 64 -16.53 -3.31 -12.46
N SER A 65 -15.48 -2.50 -12.64
CA SER A 65 -15.52 -1.27 -13.47
C SER A 65 -15.84 -1.53 -14.95
N LYS A 66 -15.71 -2.77 -15.44
CA LYS A 66 -16.10 -3.13 -16.80
C LYS A 66 -17.59 -3.40 -16.97
N LYS A 67 -18.30 -3.62 -15.87
CA LYS A 67 -19.70 -4.06 -15.85
C LYS A 67 -20.63 -3.09 -15.13
N TYR A 68 -20.12 -2.40 -14.11
CA TYR A 68 -20.88 -1.53 -13.23
C TYR A 68 -20.36 -0.09 -13.30
N GLN A 69 -21.14 0.87 -12.79
CA GLN A 69 -20.74 2.28 -12.70
C GLN A 69 -19.76 2.51 -11.54
N ILE A 70 -18.59 1.90 -11.66
CA ILE A 70 -17.51 1.94 -10.66
C ILE A 70 -16.25 2.41 -11.36
N ASN A 71 -15.54 3.36 -10.75
CA ASN A 71 -14.25 3.80 -11.26
C ASN A 71 -13.19 2.74 -10.93
N GLY A 72 -12.50 2.21 -11.95
CA GLY A 72 -11.54 1.12 -11.74
C GLY A 72 -10.32 1.47 -10.88
N PHE A 73 -10.00 2.76 -10.73
CA PHE A 73 -8.96 3.26 -9.82
C PHE A 73 -9.43 3.51 -8.39
N ASP A 74 -10.75 3.56 -8.18
CA ASP A 74 -11.36 3.86 -6.89
C ASP A 74 -11.73 2.56 -6.16
N ILE A 75 -10.83 2.14 -5.28
CA ILE A 75 -10.99 0.95 -4.45
C ILE A 75 -11.76 1.21 -3.16
N SER A 76 -12.32 2.41 -2.96
CA SER A 76 -13.06 2.76 -1.73
C SER A 76 -14.44 2.12 -1.65
N GLN A 77 -15.00 1.68 -2.79
CA GLN A 77 -16.36 1.16 -2.83
C GLN A 77 -16.43 -0.31 -2.43
N PRO A 78 -17.26 -0.69 -1.43
CA PRO A 78 -17.54 -2.10 -1.13
C PRO A 78 -18.29 -2.76 -2.29
N LEU A 79 -17.74 -3.85 -2.85
CA LEU A 79 -18.34 -4.53 -4.01
C LEU A 79 -19.36 -5.61 -3.63
N VAL A 80 -19.63 -5.81 -2.34
CA VAL A 80 -20.73 -6.69 -1.88
C VAL A 80 -22.07 -6.29 -2.51
N THR A 81 -22.24 -5.01 -2.83
CA THR A 81 -23.44 -4.44 -3.49
C THR A 81 -23.64 -4.92 -4.93
N THR A 82 -22.60 -5.47 -5.57
CA THR A 82 -22.70 -5.99 -6.94
C THR A 82 -23.43 -7.32 -7.03
N GLU A 83 -23.47 -8.07 -5.91
CA GLU A 83 -24.00 -9.44 -5.81
C GLU A 83 -23.48 -10.41 -6.90
N ASP A 84 -22.32 -10.08 -7.50
CA ASP A 84 -21.75 -10.82 -8.63
C ASP A 84 -20.70 -11.84 -8.15
N PRO A 85 -20.93 -13.15 -8.32
CA PRO A 85 -19.96 -14.16 -7.90
C PRO A 85 -18.62 -14.02 -8.65
N LEU A 86 -18.61 -13.48 -9.86
CA LEU A 86 -17.36 -13.25 -10.59
C LEU A 86 -16.53 -12.15 -9.94
N VAL A 87 -17.14 -11.09 -9.41
CA VAL A 87 -16.40 -10.04 -8.66
C VAL A 87 -15.67 -10.66 -7.47
N PHE A 88 -16.33 -11.55 -6.73
CA PHE A 88 -15.71 -12.30 -5.63
C PHE A 88 -14.58 -13.21 -6.11
N ILE A 89 -14.77 -13.96 -7.20
CA ILE A 89 -13.75 -14.86 -7.77
C ILE A 89 -12.51 -14.06 -8.22
N PHE A 90 -12.69 -12.93 -8.89
CA PHE A 90 -11.57 -12.05 -9.26
C PHE A 90 -10.83 -11.52 -8.03
N GLY A 91 -11.54 -11.18 -6.96
CA GLY A 91 -10.93 -10.85 -5.67
C GLY A 91 -10.11 -11.99 -5.08
N ALA A 92 -10.68 -13.20 -5.04
CA ALA A 92 -9.99 -14.38 -4.54
C ALA A 92 -8.70 -14.68 -5.34
N LEU A 93 -8.77 -14.59 -6.67
CA LEU A 93 -7.59 -14.75 -7.54
C LEU A 93 -6.53 -13.67 -7.27
N GLY A 94 -6.94 -12.43 -7.07
CA GLY A 94 -6.04 -11.32 -6.69
C GLY A 94 -5.30 -11.61 -5.38
N GLY A 95 -6.01 -12.09 -4.36
CA GLY A 95 -5.41 -12.49 -3.10
C GLY A 95 -4.44 -13.65 -3.22
N PHE A 96 -4.81 -14.69 -3.98
CA PHE A 96 -3.95 -15.85 -4.23
C PHE A 96 -2.65 -15.47 -4.96
N ILE A 97 -2.76 -14.76 -6.09
CA ILE A 97 -1.58 -14.32 -6.86
C ILE A 97 -0.70 -13.42 -5.99
N GLY A 98 -1.32 -12.52 -5.24
CA GLY A 98 -0.63 -11.62 -4.34
C GLY A 98 0.15 -12.36 -3.24
N TYR A 99 -0.42 -13.42 -2.65
CA TYR A 99 0.28 -14.30 -1.72
C TYR A 99 1.48 -15.00 -2.37
N CYS A 100 1.31 -15.54 -3.58
CA CYS A 100 2.40 -16.20 -4.30
C CYS A 100 3.57 -15.26 -4.55
N LEU A 101 3.31 -14.01 -4.95
CA LEU A 101 4.36 -13.01 -5.18
C LEU A 101 5.04 -12.56 -3.90
N PHE A 102 4.27 -12.36 -2.82
CA PHE A 102 4.80 -12.05 -1.50
C PHE A 102 5.73 -13.16 -1.00
N HIS A 103 5.28 -14.42 -1.11
CA HIS A 103 6.07 -15.58 -0.70
C HIS A 103 7.32 -15.75 -1.56
N LEU A 104 7.20 -15.55 -2.88
CA LEU A 104 8.34 -15.58 -3.81
C LEU A 104 9.42 -14.56 -3.42
N ALA A 105 9.04 -13.30 -3.23
CA ALA A 105 9.98 -12.24 -2.88
C ALA A 105 10.61 -12.45 -1.49
N SER A 106 9.83 -12.96 -0.54
CA SER A 106 10.30 -13.31 0.80
C SER A 106 11.28 -14.50 0.78
N PHE A 107 10.96 -15.53 -0.01
CA PHE A 107 11.78 -16.75 -0.14
C PHE A 107 13.15 -16.45 -0.73
N PHE A 108 13.20 -15.64 -1.79
CA PHE A 108 14.46 -15.21 -2.40
C PHE A 108 15.15 -14.05 -1.66
N GLN A 109 14.53 -13.55 -0.58
CA GLN A 109 15.03 -12.44 0.23
C GLN A 109 15.44 -11.23 -0.62
N PHE A 110 14.63 -10.90 -1.64
CA PHE A 110 14.91 -9.78 -2.51
C PHE A 110 15.07 -8.49 -1.69
N PRO A 111 15.93 -7.55 -2.15
CA PRO A 111 16.28 -6.39 -1.36
C PRO A 111 15.20 -5.30 -1.47
N PHE A 112 13.93 -5.63 -1.28
CA PHE A 112 12.79 -4.70 -1.27
C PHE A 112 11.64 -5.26 -0.43
N ASP A 113 10.67 -4.44 -0.09
CA ASP A 113 9.46 -4.86 0.63
C ASP A 113 8.64 -5.87 -0.20
N PRO A 114 8.46 -7.13 0.28
CA PRO A 114 7.73 -8.16 -0.47
C PRO A 114 6.24 -7.85 -0.67
N GLY A 115 5.61 -7.13 0.27
CA GLY A 115 4.21 -6.75 0.21
C GLY A 115 3.95 -5.69 -0.85
N ALA A 116 4.77 -4.64 -0.85
CA ALA A 116 4.76 -3.60 -1.85
C ALA A 116 5.05 -4.16 -3.25
N PHE A 117 6.04 -5.04 -3.38
CA PHE A 117 6.31 -5.76 -4.64
C PHE A 117 5.08 -6.49 -5.16
N SER A 118 4.43 -7.27 -4.30
CA SER A 118 3.21 -8.00 -4.66
C SER A 118 2.11 -7.06 -5.15
N ILE A 119 1.84 -5.97 -4.43
CA ILE A 119 0.78 -5.01 -4.78
C ILE A 119 1.07 -4.31 -6.10
N VAL A 120 2.30 -3.84 -6.30
CA VAL A 120 2.69 -3.14 -7.53
C VAL A 120 2.57 -4.06 -8.75
N VAL A 121 3.05 -5.30 -8.64
CA VAL A 121 2.97 -6.27 -9.74
C VAL A 121 1.52 -6.62 -10.06
N VAL A 122 0.70 -6.92 -9.04
CA VAL A 122 -0.72 -7.24 -9.24
C VAL A 122 -1.47 -6.07 -9.88
N GLY A 123 -1.32 -4.85 -9.35
CA GLY A 123 -1.97 -3.66 -9.92
C GLY A 123 -1.55 -3.40 -11.37
N THR A 124 -0.25 -3.52 -11.67
CA THR A 124 0.30 -3.32 -13.02
C THR A 124 -0.23 -4.36 -14.00
N CYS A 125 -0.17 -5.65 -13.63
CA CYS A 125 -0.70 -6.74 -14.44
C CYS A 125 -2.22 -6.58 -14.66
N THR A 126 -2.96 -6.20 -13.62
CA THR A 126 -4.40 -5.94 -13.70
C THR A 126 -4.72 -4.86 -14.72
N ARG A 127 -3.95 -3.75 -14.71
CA ARG A 127 -4.14 -2.67 -15.69
C ARG A 127 -3.90 -3.14 -17.13
N CYS A 128 -2.85 -3.90 -17.35
CA CYS A 128 -2.48 -4.43 -18.67
C CYS A 128 -3.51 -5.45 -19.18
N ILE A 129 -3.92 -6.40 -18.33
CA ILE A 129 -4.81 -7.51 -18.71
C ILE A 129 -6.25 -7.03 -18.88
N LEU A 130 -6.76 -6.22 -17.96
CA LEU A 130 -8.13 -5.72 -18.01
C LEU A 130 -8.26 -4.46 -18.89
N GLY A 131 -7.26 -4.14 -19.72
CA GLY A 131 -7.41 -3.25 -20.87
C GLY A 131 -7.95 -1.87 -20.53
N SER A 132 -7.32 -1.19 -19.57
CA SER A 132 -7.67 0.18 -19.22
C SER A 132 -7.14 1.14 -20.31
N LYS A 133 -8.03 1.83 -21.05
CA LYS A 133 -7.63 2.75 -22.13
C LYS A 133 -6.82 3.96 -21.61
N GLN A 134 -7.02 4.33 -20.36
CA GLN A 134 -6.37 5.47 -19.72
C GLN A 134 -5.23 4.99 -18.82
N LEU A 135 -4.04 4.87 -19.41
CA LEU A 135 -2.84 4.37 -18.72
C LEU A 135 -2.23 5.39 -17.77
N TYR A 136 -2.37 6.67 -18.08
CA TYR A 136 -1.89 7.80 -17.29
C TYR A 136 -2.86 8.98 -17.38
N ASN A 137 -2.74 9.90 -16.42
CA ASN A 137 -3.52 11.12 -16.34
C ASN A 137 -2.67 12.32 -16.77
N HIS A 138 -3.01 12.90 -17.93
CA HIS A 138 -2.31 14.07 -18.46
C HIS A 138 -2.36 15.27 -17.49
N ARG A 139 -3.44 15.45 -16.73
CA ARG A 139 -3.53 16.56 -15.75
C ARG A 139 -2.49 16.43 -14.65
N GLY A 140 -2.13 15.18 -14.30
CA GLY A 140 -1.05 14.90 -13.36
C GLY A 140 0.30 15.41 -13.85
N LEU A 141 0.59 15.29 -15.16
CA LEU A 141 1.82 15.81 -15.77
C LEU A 141 1.87 17.34 -15.75
N VAL A 142 0.76 18.00 -16.10
CA VAL A 142 0.69 19.48 -16.11
C VAL A 142 0.96 20.04 -14.72
N PHE A 143 0.48 19.39 -13.66
CA PHE A 143 0.78 19.80 -12.29
C PHE A 143 2.29 19.78 -11.97
N LEU A 144 3.08 18.91 -12.62
CA LEU A 144 4.54 18.89 -12.43
C LEU A 144 5.22 20.10 -13.06
N GLU A 145 4.63 20.62 -14.13
CA GLU A 145 5.16 21.77 -14.88
C GLU A 145 4.73 23.10 -14.26
N GLU A 146 3.48 23.16 -13.76
CA GLU A 146 2.83 24.42 -13.34
C GLU A 146 2.53 24.49 -11.84
N GLY A 147 2.91 23.47 -11.06
CA GLY A 147 2.54 23.33 -9.65
C GLY A 147 3.00 24.49 -8.76
N ASP A 148 2.16 24.85 -7.78
CA ASP A 148 2.45 25.91 -6.81
C ASP A 148 3.66 25.54 -5.93
N LYS A 149 4.68 26.41 -5.87
CA LYS A 149 5.84 26.26 -4.98
C LYS A 149 5.43 26.07 -3.52
N ARG A 150 4.33 26.69 -3.07
CA ARG A 150 3.83 26.54 -1.69
C ARG A 150 3.40 25.11 -1.40
N TYR A 151 2.85 24.42 -2.40
CA TYR A 151 2.46 23.02 -2.26
C TYR A 151 3.67 22.13 -2.01
N TRP A 152 4.76 22.32 -2.76
CA TRP A 152 5.99 21.55 -2.56
C TRP A 152 6.64 21.79 -1.19
N ILE A 153 6.62 23.04 -0.71
CA ILE A 153 7.07 23.36 0.65
C ILE A 153 6.19 22.64 1.68
N TYR A 154 4.87 22.68 1.51
CA TYR A 154 3.94 21.97 2.37
C TYR A 154 4.21 20.46 2.39
N LEU A 155 4.37 19.83 1.22
CA LEU A 155 4.65 18.40 1.08
C LEU A 155 5.91 18.00 1.84
N VAL A 156 7.00 18.76 1.69
CA VAL A 156 8.24 18.53 2.41
C VAL A 156 8.05 18.66 3.92
N LEU A 157 7.43 19.75 4.39
CA LEU A 157 7.18 19.95 5.83
C LEU A 157 6.29 18.88 6.43
N PHE A 158 5.27 18.45 5.69
CA PHE A 158 4.36 17.38 6.07
C PHE A 158 5.12 16.06 6.23
N ALA A 159 5.88 15.66 5.21
CA ALA A 159 6.66 14.43 5.24
C ALA A 159 7.73 14.44 6.33
N LEU A 160 8.44 15.56 6.51
CA LEU A 160 9.42 15.72 7.60
C LEU A 160 8.78 15.51 8.98
N SER A 161 7.60 16.08 9.20
CA SER A 161 6.89 15.98 10.48
C SER A 161 6.51 14.53 10.79
N ILE A 162 5.89 13.83 9.83
CA ILE A 162 5.48 12.43 9.97
C ILE A 162 6.70 11.51 10.13
N SER A 163 7.78 11.78 9.39
CA SER A 163 9.02 11.00 9.46
C SER A 163 9.73 11.17 10.79
N TYR A 164 9.81 12.38 11.33
CA TYR A 164 10.42 12.63 12.63
C TYR A 164 9.69 11.88 13.75
N LEU A 165 8.35 12.00 13.78
CA LEU A 165 7.53 11.31 14.77
C LEU A 165 7.70 9.80 14.69
N THR A 166 7.68 9.25 13.47
CA THR A 166 7.84 7.81 13.28
C THR A 166 9.24 7.33 13.63
N GLY A 167 10.28 8.04 13.18
CA GLY A 167 11.66 7.74 13.53
C GLY A 167 11.88 7.76 15.04
N TYR A 168 11.31 8.74 15.75
CA TYR A 168 11.38 8.81 17.21
C TYR A 168 10.67 7.62 17.87
N LEU A 169 9.48 7.26 17.41
CA LEU A 169 8.75 6.09 17.91
C LEU A 169 9.56 4.80 17.69
N THR A 170 10.05 4.57 16.47
CA THR A 170 10.86 3.40 16.14
C THR A 170 12.15 3.34 16.95
N LEU A 171 12.81 4.48 17.23
CA LEU A 171 13.98 4.52 18.12
C LEU A 171 13.66 4.01 19.53
N LYS A 172 12.49 4.37 20.05
CA LYS A 172 12.05 4.03 21.42
C LYS A 172 11.50 2.61 21.52
N THR A 173 10.69 2.18 20.56
CA THR A 173 9.99 0.89 20.61
C THR A 173 10.78 -0.25 19.95
N LYS A 174 11.74 0.08 19.08
CA LYS A 174 12.43 -0.86 18.19
C LYS A 174 11.50 -1.57 17.20
N ASP A 175 10.32 -1.01 16.97
CA ASP A 175 9.33 -1.55 16.06
C ASP A 175 9.15 -0.60 14.86
N TYR A 176 9.45 -1.08 13.65
CA TYR A 176 9.28 -0.31 12.41
C TYR A 176 7.83 -0.27 11.94
N ALA A 177 7.01 -1.25 12.33
CA ALA A 177 5.64 -1.44 11.86
C ALA A 177 4.63 -0.62 12.67
N LEU A 178 5.01 -0.11 13.86
CA LEU A 178 4.12 0.70 14.69
C LEU A 178 3.62 1.95 13.96
N GLY A 179 4.52 2.72 13.34
CA GLY A 179 4.14 3.92 12.57
C GLY A 179 3.23 3.58 11.39
N PHE A 180 3.57 2.52 10.65
CA PHE A 180 2.75 2.01 9.55
C PHE A 180 1.34 1.61 10.01
N SER A 181 1.23 0.86 11.11
CA SER A 181 -0.04 0.36 11.63
C SER A 181 -0.94 1.51 12.13
N LEU A 182 -0.34 2.52 12.79
CA LEU A 182 -1.06 3.75 13.20
C LEU A 182 -1.57 4.52 11.98
N SER A 183 -0.73 4.71 10.96
CA SER A 183 -1.10 5.40 9.72
C SER A 183 -2.13 4.65 8.88
N ALA A 184 -2.07 3.32 8.85
CA ALA A 184 -3.05 2.50 8.14
C ALA A 184 -4.41 2.55 8.84
N PHE A 185 -4.42 2.46 10.18
CA PHE A 185 -5.66 2.56 10.96
C PHE A 185 -6.28 3.97 10.90
N SER A 186 -5.47 5.03 10.86
CA SER A 186 -5.97 6.41 10.81
C SER A 186 -6.76 6.73 9.54
N LEU A 187 -6.62 5.93 8.47
CA LEU A 187 -7.48 6.04 7.28
C LEU A 187 -8.97 5.78 7.58
N VAL A 188 -9.35 5.33 8.79
CA VAL A 188 -10.74 5.38 9.24
C VAL A 188 -11.36 6.77 9.07
N PHE A 189 -10.58 7.84 9.23
CA PHE A 189 -11.04 9.20 9.00
C PHE A 189 -11.27 9.52 7.52
N SER A 190 -10.60 8.81 6.60
CA SER A 190 -10.82 8.98 5.16
C SER A 190 -12.17 8.43 4.68
N LEU A 191 -12.86 7.65 5.52
CA LEU A 191 -14.23 7.19 5.25
C LEU A 191 -15.27 8.32 5.37
N HIS A 192 -14.95 9.38 6.12
CA HIS A 192 -15.81 10.55 6.28
C HIS A 192 -15.31 11.74 5.46
N ASP A 193 -13.99 11.93 5.39
CA ASP A 193 -13.36 13.01 4.63
C ASP A 193 -12.28 12.46 3.70
N ALA A 194 -12.56 12.45 2.40
CA ALA A 194 -11.63 11.96 1.38
C ALA A 194 -10.30 12.75 1.32
N HIS A 195 -10.22 13.93 1.95
CA HIS A 195 -8.98 14.71 2.05
C HIS A 195 -8.05 14.27 3.19
N PHE A 196 -8.48 13.33 4.04
CA PHE A 196 -7.63 12.82 5.11
C PHE A 196 -6.35 12.19 4.51
N PRO A 197 -5.15 12.60 4.97
CA PRO A 197 -3.92 12.27 4.27
C PRO A 197 -3.53 10.80 4.48
N THR A 198 -3.06 10.19 3.40
CA THR A 198 -2.42 8.88 3.45
C THR A 198 -0.96 9.04 3.87
N THR A 199 -0.52 8.33 4.92
CA THR A 199 0.83 8.52 5.49
C THR A 199 1.63 7.23 5.67
N HIS A 200 1.04 6.06 5.42
CA HIS A 200 1.62 4.78 5.79
C HIS A 200 2.89 4.43 5.00
N HIS A 201 3.04 4.91 3.77
CA HIS A 201 4.29 4.81 3.01
C HIS A 201 5.42 5.64 3.63
N ILE A 202 5.12 6.85 4.11
CA ILE A 202 6.08 7.70 4.83
C ILE A 202 6.52 6.98 6.11
N THR A 203 5.56 6.50 6.90
CA THR A 203 5.86 5.93 8.22
C THR A 203 6.57 4.58 8.10
N LEU A 204 6.21 3.72 7.15
CA LEU A 204 6.93 2.45 6.93
C LEU A 204 8.38 2.69 6.49
N ILE A 205 8.60 3.59 5.53
CA ILE A 205 9.94 3.90 5.05
C ILE A 205 10.78 4.61 6.12
N ALA A 206 10.18 5.51 6.91
CA ALA A 206 10.84 6.11 8.06
C ALA A 206 11.22 5.04 9.11
N GLY A 207 10.32 4.11 9.40
CA GLY A 207 10.56 2.98 10.30
C GLY A 207 11.71 2.10 9.83
N TYR A 208 11.71 1.69 8.55
CA TYR A 208 12.81 0.93 7.95
C TYR A 208 14.13 1.69 8.02
N THR A 209 14.15 2.95 7.60
CA THR A 209 15.37 3.75 7.58
C THR A 209 15.95 3.86 8.98
N MET A 210 15.11 4.09 9.99
CA MET A 210 15.56 4.19 11.37
C MET A 210 16.09 2.86 11.93
N ILE A 211 15.49 1.73 11.56
CA ILE A 211 16.00 0.40 11.96
C ILE A 211 17.34 0.10 11.31
N TYR A 212 17.52 0.38 10.02
CA TYR A 212 18.73 -0.01 9.29
C TYR A 212 19.89 0.97 9.46
N THR A 213 19.63 2.25 9.76
CA THR A 213 20.67 3.29 9.80
C THR A 213 20.88 3.90 11.17
N HIS A 214 19.87 3.84 12.04
CA HIS A 214 19.81 4.57 13.31
C HIS A 214 20.04 6.08 13.18
N ASP A 215 19.83 6.64 11.97
CA ASP A 215 20.09 8.03 11.65
C ASP A 215 18.78 8.77 11.38
N MET A 216 18.52 9.82 12.18
CA MET A 216 17.31 10.63 12.04
C MET A 216 17.30 11.45 10.76
N LEU A 217 18.45 12.00 10.33
CA LEU A 217 18.52 12.78 9.11
C LEU A 217 18.21 11.92 7.88
N LEU A 218 18.78 10.71 7.79
CA LEU A 218 18.43 9.77 6.73
C LEU A 218 16.95 9.39 6.79
N THR A 219 16.41 9.16 7.99
CA THR A 219 14.99 8.86 8.19
C THR A 219 14.08 9.97 7.64
N LEU A 220 14.43 11.23 7.89
CA LEU A 220 13.72 12.39 7.35
C LEU A 220 13.81 12.46 5.82
N LEU A 221 15.00 12.26 5.26
CA LEU A 221 15.22 12.31 3.81
C LEU A 221 14.46 11.22 3.06
N PHE A 222 14.50 9.98 3.55
CA PHE A 222 13.79 8.86 2.95
C PHE A 222 12.27 9.00 3.07
N GLY A 223 11.76 9.61 4.15
CA GLY A 223 10.33 9.89 4.27
C GLY A 223 9.83 10.99 3.33
N VAL A 224 10.62 12.05 3.10
CA VAL A 224 10.33 13.06 2.06
C VAL A 224 10.36 12.42 0.67
N LEU A 225 11.33 11.56 0.41
CA LEU A 225 11.41 10.81 -0.85
C LEU A 225 10.18 9.93 -1.06
N ALA A 226 9.75 9.21 -0.02
CA ALA A 226 8.56 8.36 -0.07
C ALA A 226 7.30 9.18 -0.40
N GLU A 227 7.06 10.29 0.29
CA GLU A 227 5.91 11.15 0.01
C GLU A 227 5.94 11.71 -1.42
N THR A 228 7.12 12.16 -1.86
CA THR A 228 7.29 12.71 -3.21
C THR A 228 6.97 11.67 -4.27
N ILE A 229 7.50 10.44 -4.14
CA ILE A 229 7.21 9.37 -5.10
C ILE A 229 5.71 9.03 -5.09
N CYS A 230 5.10 8.92 -3.91
CA CYS A 230 3.68 8.61 -3.77
C CYS A 230 2.80 9.67 -4.44
N ASP A 231 3.01 10.96 -4.15
CA ASP A 231 2.20 12.05 -4.72
C ASP A 231 2.35 12.13 -6.25
N LEU A 232 3.58 12.06 -6.75
CA LEU A 232 3.87 12.06 -8.20
C LEU A 232 3.17 10.88 -8.89
N PHE A 233 3.32 9.68 -8.35
CA PHE A 233 2.75 8.48 -8.94
C PHE A 233 1.21 8.49 -8.86
N ALA A 234 0.64 8.98 -7.77
CA ALA A 234 -0.80 9.12 -7.62
C ALA A 234 -1.39 9.99 -8.73
N ARG A 235 -0.81 11.17 -8.94
CA ARG A 235 -1.28 12.14 -9.96
C ARG A 235 -1.19 11.61 -11.38
N VAL A 236 -0.09 10.91 -11.70
CA VAL A 236 0.20 10.54 -13.10
C VAL A 236 -0.35 9.16 -13.44
N PHE A 237 -0.28 8.19 -12.54
CA PHE A 237 -0.50 6.77 -12.85
C PHE A 237 -1.61 6.12 -12.03
N ASN A 238 -2.35 6.85 -11.18
CA ASN A 238 -3.48 6.26 -10.45
C ASN A 238 -4.77 7.07 -10.56
N THR A 239 -4.75 8.34 -10.14
CA THR A 239 -5.94 9.20 -10.14
C THR A 239 -6.45 9.40 -11.56
N ASP A 240 -7.75 9.17 -11.75
CA ASP A 240 -8.42 9.19 -13.06
C ASP A 240 -7.76 8.27 -14.09
N CYS A 241 -7.13 7.17 -13.69
CA CYS A 241 -6.63 6.13 -14.60
C CYS A 241 -7.60 4.96 -14.68
N GLY A 242 -7.43 4.05 -15.65
CA GLY A 242 -8.47 3.04 -15.90
C GLY A 242 -8.57 1.90 -14.88
N THR A 243 -7.56 1.66 -14.06
CA THR A 243 -7.59 0.71 -12.91
C THR A 243 -6.76 1.27 -11.76
N HIS A 244 -6.64 0.57 -10.63
CA HIS A 244 -5.81 1.00 -9.50
C HIS A 244 -4.37 0.44 -9.59
N ILE A 245 -3.37 1.31 -9.43
CA ILE A 245 -1.98 0.94 -9.10
C ILE A 245 -1.60 1.80 -7.90
N ASP A 246 -1.39 1.14 -6.78
CA ASP A 246 -1.30 1.80 -5.48
C ASP A 246 -0.05 2.68 -5.34
N PRO A 247 -0.19 4.01 -5.26
CA PRO A 247 0.95 4.92 -5.15
C PRO A 247 1.79 4.73 -3.87
N PRO A 248 1.19 4.50 -2.69
CA PRO A 248 1.95 4.14 -1.49
C PRO A 248 2.81 2.88 -1.66
N ALA A 249 2.28 1.81 -2.24
CA ALA A 249 3.05 0.60 -2.51
C ALA A 249 4.21 0.84 -3.50
N VAL A 250 4.01 1.66 -4.55
CA VAL A 250 5.11 2.05 -5.45
C VAL A 250 6.21 2.78 -4.69
N SER A 251 5.83 3.74 -3.85
CA SER A 251 6.77 4.46 -2.98
C SER A 251 7.53 3.50 -2.06
N ILE A 252 6.83 2.60 -1.36
CA ILE A 252 7.45 1.64 -0.44
C ILE A 252 8.42 0.73 -1.21
N LEU A 253 8.02 0.21 -2.37
CA LEU A 253 8.84 -0.68 -3.19
C LEU A 253 10.16 0.00 -3.60
N LEU A 254 10.09 1.21 -4.14
CA LEU A 254 11.26 1.94 -4.63
C LEU A 254 12.17 2.40 -3.49
N CYS A 255 11.59 2.96 -2.42
CA CYS A 255 12.36 3.45 -1.27
C CYS A 255 12.99 2.30 -0.48
N SER A 256 12.26 1.20 -0.25
CA SER A 256 12.82 0.01 0.41
C SER A 256 13.92 -0.62 -0.44
N PHE A 257 13.77 -0.67 -1.77
CA PHE A 257 14.81 -1.13 -2.67
C PHE A 257 16.11 -0.32 -2.54
N LEU A 258 15.99 0.99 -2.62
CA LEU A 258 17.13 1.90 -2.48
C LEU A 258 17.78 1.77 -1.11
N LEU A 259 16.98 1.78 -0.04
CA LEU A 259 17.46 1.66 1.34
C LEU A 259 18.22 0.35 1.56
N LEU A 260 17.64 -0.78 1.13
CA LEU A 260 18.23 -2.09 1.38
C LEU A 260 19.48 -2.34 0.53
N ILE A 261 19.57 -1.82 -0.69
CA ILE A 261 20.82 -1.90 -1.46
C ILE A 261 21.94 -1.09 -0.80
N LEU A 262 21.62 0.11 -0.29
CA LEU A 262 22.62 1.02 0.26
C LEU A 262 23.06 0.62 1.67
N PHE A 263 22.15 0.10 2.50
CA PHE A 263 22.39 -0.03 3.95
C PHE A 263 22.20 -1.44 4.54
N LYS A 264 21.57 -2.39 3.85
CA LYS A 264 21.34 -3.75 4.40
C LYS A 264 22.65 -4.51 4.69
N GLY A 265 23.77 -4.11 4.07
CA GLY A 265 25.09 -4.69 4.32
C GLY A 265 25.99 -3.92 5.29
N LEU A 266 25.49 -2.82 5.88
CA LEU A 266 26.27 -1.99 6.80
C LEU A 266 26.08 -2.38 8.28
N TYR A 267 25.15 -3.30 8.57
CA TYR A 267 24.80 -3.81 9.91
C TYR A 267 24.24 -5.24 9.82
#